data_AF-A0A8J2KGA0-F1
#
_entry.id   AF-A0A8J2KGA0-F1
#
_cell.length_a   1.000
_cell.length_b   1.000
_cell.length_c   1.000
_cell.angle_alpha   90.00
_cell.angle_beta   90.00
_cell.angle_gamma   90.00
#
_symmetry.space_group_name_H-M   'P 1'
#
loop_
_entity.id
_entity.type
_entity.pdbx_description
1 polymer ?
#
loop_
_entity_poly.entity_id
_entity_poly.type
_entity_poly.pdbx_seq_one_letter_code
_entity_poly.pdbx_strand_id
1 'polypeptide(L)'
;MLDILFVLVAGSREAAFLYAISSAGVTFAVTQACARGNISSCGCAPPTTISTSAGHGVGSGGGSSSKSTSHRDWGVASGWRWGGCSADVDYAVRLARKFLDSREIEGDARSLMNLHNNKAGRKAVQTTLET
;
A
#
# COMPACT_ATOMS: atom_id res chain seq x y z
N MET A 1 25.28 -0.84 18.13
CA MET A 1 23.94 -1.35 18.53
C MET A 1 23.21 -0.37 19.44
N LEU A 2 23.91 0.42 20.28
CA LEU A 2 23.33 1.54 21.03
C LEU A 2 22.90 2.75 20.16
N ASP A 3 23.43 2.87 18.94
CA ASP A 3 23.22 4.06 18.11
C ASP A 3 21.81 4.15 17.51
N ILE A 4 21.19 3.02 17.17
CA ILE A 4 19.81 2.99 16.63
C ILE A 4 18.80 3.41 17.70
N LEU A 5 19.00 3.00 18.96
CA LEU A 5 18.09 3.36 20.04
C LEU A 5 18.19 4.86 20.35
N PHE A 6 19.39 5.45 20.32
CA PHE A 6 19.57 6.90 20.53
C PHE A 6 18.95 7.73 19.39
N VAL A 7 19.11 7.30 18.13
CA VAL A 7 18.47 7.96 16.96
C VAL A 7 16.94 7.89 17.06
N LEU A 8 16.38 6.77 17.53
CA LEU A 8 14.94 6.63 17.74
C LEU A 8 14.41 7.35 18.99
N VAL A 9 15.27 7.87 19.86
CA VAL A 9 14.89 8.67 21.04
C VAL A 9 14.93 10.18 20.76
N ALA A 10 15.87 10.65 19.92
CA ALA A 10 15.97 12.07 19.55
C ALA A 10 15.13 12.43 18.29
N GLY A 11 14.48 13.61 18.29
CA GLY A 11 13.78 14.14 17.10
C GLY A 11 14.76 14.60 16.04
N SER A 12 15.28 13.69 15.21
CA SER A 12 16.28 13.99 14.19
C SER A 12 15.80 13.70 12.77
N ARG A 13 16.50 14.27 11.77
CA ARG A 13 16.22 14.04 10.34
C ARG A 13 16.52 12.59 9.94
N GLU A 14 17.54 12.00 10.54
CA GLU A 14 17.94 10.60 10.36
C GLU A 14 16.86 9.66 10.90
N ALA A 15 16.31 9.97 12.07
CA ALA A 15 15.18 9.22 12.62
C ALA A 15 13.97 9.27 11.67
N ALA A 16 13.65 10.46 11.16
CA ALA A 16 12.55 10.63 10.20
C ALA A 16 12.74 9.77 8.95
N PHE A 17 13.95 9.73 8.39
CA PHE A 17 14.29 8.86 7.27
C PHE A 17 14.13 7.37 7.63
N LEU A 18 14.58 6.94 8.81
CA LEU A 18 14.45 5.54 9.25
C LEU A 18 13.00 5.08 9.39
N TYR A 19 12.11 5.90 9.95
CA TYR A 19 10.67 5.60 10.00
C TYR A 19 10.09 5.48 8.58
N ALA A 20 10.40 6.43 7.70
CA ALA A 20 9.93 6.42 6.32
C ALA A 20 10.44 5.19 5.54
N ILE A 21 11.74 4.89 5.55
CA ILE A 21 12.30 3.78 4.77
C ILE A 21 11.86 2.42 5.31
N SER A 22 11.70 2.27 6.63
CA SER A 22 11.18 1.04 7.22
C SER A 22 9.73 0.80 6.80
N SER A 23 8.92 1.85 6.82
CA SER A 23 7.51 1.81 6.39
C SER A 23 7.35 1.56 4.90
N ALA A 24 8.23 2.14 4.08
CA ALA A 24 8.33 1.84 2.66
C ALA A 24 8.72 0.37 2.43
N GLY A 25 9.73 -0.14 3.14
CA GLY A 25 10.20 -1.52 3.02
C GLY A 25 9.12 -2.55 3.33
N VAL A 26 8.35 -2.36 4.40
CA VAL A 26 7.19 -3.22 4.72
C VAL A 26 6.15 -3.17 3.60
N THR A 27 5.80 -1.97 3.13
CA THR A 27 4.82 -1.78 2.05
C THR A 27 5.28 -2.51 0.78
N PHE A 28 6.54 -2.33 0.38
CA PHE A 28 7.09 -2.96 -0.81
C PHE A 28 7.12 -4.50 -0.71
N ALA A 29 7.65 -5.03 0.41
CA ALA A 29 7.77 -6.47 0.61
C ALA A 29 6.40 -7.17 0.61
N VAL A 30 5.41 -6.57 1.27
CA VAL A 30 4.03 -7.11 1.31
C VAL A 30 3.39 -7.05 -0.07
N THR A 31 3.55 -5.92 -0.78
CA THR A 31 3.05 -5.76 -2.15
C THR A 31 3.57 -6.87 -3.07
N GLN A 32 4.87 -7.16 -3.00
CA GLN A 32 5.50 -8.24 -3.77
C GLN A 32 5.03 -9.64 -3.35
N ALA A 33 4.86 -9.88 -2.05
CA ALA A 33 4.36 -11.15 -1.54
C ALA A 33 2.90 -11.41 -1.98
N CYS A 34 2.06 -10.37 -2.01
CA CYS A 34 0.69 -10.43 -2.53
C CYS A 34 0.66 -10.79 -4.01
N ALA A 35 1.49 -10.13 -4.84
CA ALA A 35 1.56 -10.40 -6.27
C ALA A 35 2.02 -11.83 -6.60
N ARG A 36 2.85 -12.43 -5.74
CA ARG A 36 3.31 -13.83 -5.85
C ARG A 36 2.33 -14.85 -5.29
N GLY A 37 1.22 -14.42 -4.68
CA GLY A 37 0.25 -15.31 -4.02
C GLY A 37 0.77 -15.93 -2.72
N ASN A 38 1.79 -15.35 -2.09
CA ASN A 38 2.38 -15.87 -0.85
C ASN A 38 1.61 -15.49 0.43
N ILE A 39 0.56 -14.67 0.30
CA ILE A 39 -0.31 -14.22 1.39
C ILE A 39 -1.75 -14.47 0.94
N SER A 40 -2.52 -15.24 1.71
CA SER A 40 -3.88 -15.65 1.33
C SER A 40 -4.93 -14.53 1.40
N SER A 41 -4.63 -13.44 2.10
CA SER A 41 -5.55 -12.31 2.34
C SER A 41 -5.42 -11.17 1.32
N CYS A 42 -4.54 -11.29 0.33
CA CYS A 42 -4.35 -10.33 -0.76
C CYS A 42 -3.96 -11.04 -2.07
N GLY A 43 -3.86 -10.29 -3.16
CA GLY A 43 -3.52 -10.82 -4.48
C GLY A 43 -3.22 -9.73 -5.49
N CYS A 44 -3.54 -9.99 -6.76
CA CYS A 44 -3.45 -8.97 -7.80
C CYS A 44 -4.47 -7.86 -7.56
N ALA A 45 -4.07 -6.62 -7.82
CA ALA A 45 -4.94 -5.46 -7.75
C ALA A 45 -6.15 -5.67 -8.70
N PRO A 46 -7.36 -5.27 -8.28
CA PRO A 46 -8.50 -5.27 -9.18
C PRO A 46 -8.21 -4.33 -10.36
N PRO A 47 -8.71 -4.65 -11.57
CA PRO A 47 -8.56 -3.75 -12.70
C PRO A 47 -9.14 -2.39 -12.33
N THR A 48 -8.32 -1.35 -12.46
CA THR A 48 -8.82 0.02 -12.40
C THR A 48 -9.81 0.15 -13.54
N THR A 49 -11.09 0.24 -13.23
CA THR A 49 -12.06 0.73 -14.20
C THR A 49 -11.52 2.07 -14.65
N ILE A 50 -11.09 2.16 -15.91
CA ILE A 50 -10.80 3.44 -16.54
C ILE A 50 -12.10 4.21 -16.37
N SER A 51 -12.13 5.10 -15.39
CA SER A 51 -13.18 6.09 -15.27
C SER A 51 -12.92 7.05 -16.40
N THR A 52 -13.36 6.67 -17.62
CA THR A 52 -13.81 7.67 -18.56
C THR A 52 -14.79 8.52 -17.78
N SER A 53 -14.38 9.75 -17.55
CA SER A 53 -15.15 10.84 -16.96
C SER A 53 -16.64 10.77 -17.31
N ALA A 54 -17.42 10.11 -16.47
CA ALA A 54 -18.88 10.14 -16.50
C ALA A 54 -19.41 9.61 -15.17
N GLY A 55 -19.59 10.53 -14.22
CA GLY A 55 -20.75 10.57 -13.33
C GLY A 55 -21.00 9.46 -12.29
N HIS A 56 -21.19 9.90 -11.05
CA HIS A 56 -22.12 9.34 -10.06
C HIS A 56 -21.92 7.89 -9.55
N GLY A 57 -21.66 7.78 -8.24
CA GLY A 57 -22.29 6.73 -7.44
C GLY A 57 -21.35 5.75 -6.71
N VAL A 58 -21.09 6.07 -5.44
CA VAL A 58 -21.17 5.19 -4.25
C VAL A 58 -21.31 3.68 -4.48
N GLY A 59 -20.48 2.88 -3.80
CA GLY A 59 -20.78 1.46 -3.55
C GLY A 59 -19.70 0.71 -2.76
N SER A 60 -19.94 0.50 -1.48
CA SER A 60 -19.19 -0.38 -0.56
C SER A 60 -19.46 -1.87 -0.83
N GLY A 61 -18.50 -2.74 -0.50
CA GLY A 61 -18.65 -4.21 -0.41
C GLY A 61 -17.39 -4.91 -0.93
N GLY A 62 -16.74 -5.88 -0.28
CA GLY A 62 -17.22 -6.91 0.63
C GLY A 62 -17.21 -8.26 -0.09
N GLY A 63 -16.41 -9.23 0.39
CA GLY A 63 -16.44 -10.65 -0.02
C GLY A 63 -15.50 -11.00 -1.17
N SER A 64 -14.52 -11.90 -0.99
CA SER A 64 -14.64 -13.37 -0.85
C SER A 64 -14.79 -14.10 -2.20
N SER A 65 -13.84 -14.99 -2.45
CA SER A 65 -14.03 -16.33 -3.02
C SER A 65 -14.65 -16.48 -4.41
N SER A 66 -13.81 -16.96 -5.33
CA SER A 66 -14.07 -18.06 -6.27
C SER A 66 -15.27 -18.02 -7.24
N LYS A 67 -14.90 -18.30 -8.51
CA LYS A 67 -15.65 -18.99 -9.57
C LYS A 67 -16.71 -18.23 -10.38
N SER A 68 -16.33 -18.06 -11.66
CA SER A 68 -17.05 -18.56 -12.84
C SER A 68 -17.99 -17.62 -13.61
N THR A 69 -17.72 -17.60 -14.93
CA THR A 69 -18.66 -17.45 -16.05
C THR A 69 -19.52 -16.20 -16.11
N SER A 70 -19.03 -15.19 -16.82
CA SER A 70 -19.79 -14.55 -17.90
C SER A 70 -18.85 -13.64 -18.68
N HIS A 71 -18.96 -13.72 -20.00
CA HIS A 71 -18.27 -12.93 -21.01
C HIS A 71 -18.41 -11.42 -20.70
N ARG A 72 -17.47 -10.83 -19.96
CA ARG A 72 -17.39 -9.37 -19.80
C ARG A 72 -16.44 -8.83 -20.85
N ASP A 73 -17.05 -8.44 -21.97
CA ASP A 73 -16.45 -7.61 -23.01
C ASP A 73 -15.90 -6.33 -22.38
N TRP A 74 -14.59 -6.29 -22.21
CA TRP A 74 -13.87 -5.15 -21.66
C TRP A 74 -13.44 -4.28 -22.83
N GLY A 75 -14.05 -3.09 -22.94
CA GLY A 75 -13.85 -2.11 -24.00
C GLY A 75 -12.44 -2.11 -24.58
N VAL A 76 -12.33 -2.70 -25.77
CA VAL A 76 -11.09 -2.86 -26.51
C VAL A 76 -10.76 -1.52 -27.18
N ALA A 77 -9.91 -0.73 -26.55
CA ALA A 77 -9.07 0.18 -27.33
C ALA A 77 -8.15 -0.71 -28.19
N SER A 78 -8.34 -0.70 -29.50
CA SER A 78 -7.53 -1.49 -30.43
C SER A 78 -6.08 -1.00 -30.39
N GLY A 79 -5.20 -1.74 -29.70
CA GLY A 79 -3.76 -1.46 -29.67
C GLY A 79 -2.96 -2.29 -28.67
N TRP A 80 -3.51 -2.61 -27.50
CA TRP A 80 -2.85 -3.43 -26.47
C TRP A 80 -3.84 -3.75 -25.34
N ARG A 81 -3.59 -4.84 -24.59
CA ARG A 81 -4.43 -5.26 -23.45
C ARG A 81 -3.58 -5.32 -22.20
N TRP A 82 -4.08 -4.77 -21.09
CA TRP A 82 -3.49 -5.01 -19.77
C TRP A 82 -3.52 -6.52 -19.46
N GLY A 83 -2.44 -7.03 -18.87
CA GLY A 83 -2.30 -8.44 -18.50
C GLY A 83 -1.35 -8.61 -17.33
N GLY A 84 -1.18 -9.84 -16.86
CA GLY A 84 -0.34 -10.15 -15.70
C GLY A 84 -0.99 -9.85 -14.35
N CYS A 85 -0.16 -9.68 -13.33
CA CYS A 85 -0.60 -9.40 -11.96
C CYS A 85 -0.07 -8.03 -11.52
N SER A 86 -0.91 -7.00 -11.59
CA SER A 86 -0.63 -5.74 -10.93
C SER A 86 -0.65 -5.96 -9.42
N ALA A 87 0.36 -5.48 -8.70
CA ALA A 87 0.44 -5.71 -7.26
C ALA A 87 -0.55 -4.81 -6.48
N ASP A 88 -1.28 -5.37 -5.51
CA ASP A 88 -2.18 -4.59 -4.64
C ASP A 88 -1.40 -3.83 -3.56
N VAL A 89 -0.87 -2.66 -3.95
CA VAL A 89 -0.15 -1.76 -3.04
C VAL A 89 -1.05 -1.20 -1.94
N ASP A 90 -2.35 -1.04 -2.18
CA ASP A 90 -3.26 -0.44 -1.21
C ASP A 90 -3.48 -1.38 -0.03
N TYR A 91 -3.54 -2.69 -0.27
CA TYR A 91 -3.50 -3.69 0.79
C TYR A 91 -2.22 -3.54 1.63
N ALA A 92 -1.07 -3.45 1.00
CA ALA A 92 0.21 -3.34 1.69
C ALA A 92 0.32 -2.05 2.51
N VAL A 93 -0.14 -0.91 1.99
CA VAL A 93 -0.19 0.37 2.72
C VAL A 93 -1.08 0.25 3.95
N ARG A 94 -2.26 -0.39 3.84
CA ARG A 94 -3.16 -0.61 4.98
C ARG A 94 -2.53 -1.52 6.04
N LEU A 95 -1.86 -2.58 5.61
CA LEU A 95 -1.16 -3.49 6.52
C LEU A 95 -0.01 -2.78 7.25
N ALA A 96 0.86 -2.08 6.50
CA ALA A 96 1.98 -1.33 7.06
C ALA A 96 1.52 -0.25 8.03
N ARG A 97 0.41 0.44 7.74
CA ARG A 97 -0.24 1.37 8.67
C ARG A 97 -0.63 0.67 9.97
N LYS A 98 -1.40 -0.42 9.90
CA LYS A 98 -1.84 -1.14 11.11
C LYS A 98 -0.65 -1.64 11.94
N PHE A 99 0.40 -2.14 11.30
CA PHE A 99 1.53 -2.73 12.00
C PHE A 99 2.47 -1.68 12.61
N LEU A 100 2.89 -0.68 11.83
CA LEU A 100 3.92 0.28 12.24
C LEU A 100 3.36 1.43 13.08
N ASP A 101 2.12 1.86 12.82
CA ASP A 101 1.51 2.96 13.56
C ASP A 101 1.01 2.51 14.95
N SER A 102 0.84 1.19 15.18
CA SER A 102 0.38 0.65 16.49
C SER A 102 1.33 0.95 17.66
N ARG A 103 2.59 1.29 17.40
CA ARG A 103 3.57 1.62 18.45
C ARG A 103 3.52 3.09 18.88
N GLU A 104 2.87 3.95 18.08
CA GLU A 104 2.81 5.41 18.30
C GLU A 104 1.51 5.78 19.06
N ILE A 105 1.40 5.33 20.32
CA ILE A 105 0.15 5.39 21.10
C ILE A 105 0.02 6.70 21.90
N GLU A 106 1.12 7.31 22.29
CA GLU A 106 1.14 8.40 23.29
C GLU A 106 0.54 9.70 22.76
N GLY A 107 0.46 9.89 21.44
CA GLY A 107 -0.11 11.09 20.83
C GLY A 107 0.69 12.37 21.08
N ASP A 108 1.91 12.24 21.60
CA ASP A 108 2.84 13.34 21.79
C ASP A 108 3.42 13.83 20.45
N ALA A 109 4.14 14.95 20.47
CA ALA A 109 4.72 15.53 19.26
C ALA A 109 5.63 14.54 18.52
N ARG A 110 6.32 13.65 19.25
CA ARG A 110 7.17 12.62 18.66
C ARG A 110 6.33 11.54 17.96
N SER A 111 5.31 10.99 18.64
CA SER A 111 4.40 10.00 18.04
C SER A 111 3.76 10.55 16.76
N LEU A 112 3.34 11.81 16.75
CA LEU A 112 2.77 12.45 15.56
C LEU A 112 3.80 12.60 14.43
N MET A 113 5.05 12.95 14.74
CA MET A 113 6.14 13.01 13.76
C MET A 113 6.44 11.62 13.19
N ASN A 114 6.51 10.59 14.04
CA ASN A 114 6.75 9.21 13.61
C ASN A 114 5.62 8.71 12.70
N LEU A 115 4.36 8.96 13.06
CA LEU A 115 3.19 8.68 12.22
C LEU A 115 3.26 9.38 10.87
N HIS A 116 3.67 10.66 10.85
CA HIS A 116 3.87 11.41 9.62
C HIS A 116 4.95 10.77 8.73
N ASN A 117 6.11 10.45 9.30
CA ASN A 117 7.23 9.86 8.58
C ASN A 117 6.89 8.45 8.04
N ASN A 118 6.22 7.64 8.87
CA ASN A 118 5.69 6.34 8.45
C ASN A 118 4.74 6.49 7.26
N LYS A 119 3.81 7.46 7.31
CA LYS A 119 2.89 7.76 6.20
C LYS A 119 3.64 8.22 4.95
N ALA A 120 4.66 9.06 5.09
CA ALA A 120 5.49 9.52 3.98
C ALA A 120 6.17 8.35 3.26
N GLY A 121 6.75 7.40 4.02
CA GLY A 121 7.36 6.18 3.48
C GLY A 121 6.39 5.32 2.66
N ARG A 122 5.18 5.06 3.18
CA ARG A 122 4.14 4.30 2.45
C ARG A 122 3.72 5.01 1.17
N LYS A 123 3.57 6.34 1.24
CA LYS A 123 3.15 7.14 0.09
C LYS A 123 4.20 7.14 -1.00
N ALA A 124 5.48 7.21 -0.64
CA ALA A 124 6.58 7.15 -1.60
C ALA A 124 6.48 5.88 -2.46
N VAL A 125 6.28 4.71 -1.84
CA VAL A 125 6.09 3.44 -2.57
C VAL A 125 4.87 3.50 -3.49
N GLN A 126 3.74 4.03 -3.01
CA GLN A 126 2.52 4.13 -3.82
C GLN A 126 2.69 5.04 -5.05
N THR A 127 3.51 6.08 -4.96
CA THR A 127 3.71 7.05 -6.05
C THR A 127 4.83 6.67 -7.03
N THR A 128 5.72 5.76 -6.64
CA THR A 128 6.83 5.29 -7.50
C THR A 128 6.53 3.96 -8.19
N LEU A 129 5.27 3.50 -8.17
CA LEU A 129 4.88 2.33 -8.95
C LEU A 129 4.83 2.70 -10.43
N GLU A 130 5.60 1.98 -11.24
CA GLU A 130 5.61 2.11 -12.69
C GLU A 130 4.77 0.99 -13.32
N THR A 131 4.10 1.30 -14.43
CA THR A 131 3.25 0.40 -15.23
C THR A 131 3.95 -0.07 -16.48
#